data_AF-A0A086WFE7-F1
#
_entry.id   AF-A0A086WFE7-F1
#
_cell.length_a   1.000
_cell.length_b   1.000
_cell.length_c   1.000
_cell.angle_alpha   90.00
_cell.angle_beta   90.00
_cell.angle_gamma   90.00
#
_symmetry.space_group_name_H-M   'P 1'
#
loop_
_entity.id
_entity.type
_entity.pdbx_description
1 polymer ?
#
loop_
_entity_poly.entity_id
_entity_poly.type
_entity_poly.pdbx_seq_one_letter_code
_entity_poly.pdbx_strand_id
1 'polypeptide(L)'
;MNQLWWFALPILLLPIWWHRRKREQHKAELLATSRFLPRAEPRQTREWRWNDLILLLVRCLMLATAIAWLADPVMPWRGDTVIVATGTDPTWADAQAAQAGLAKADRLTMPAAQTIGWLRAHQREWRPEARLLVLGDVPMPALVPEFGRRIELRTLARQPGKAERRVYIASERPEQWRRVFTLEGIAIDEAPGANTTLVVWDRKEAPPASLRAPLWLVADIAAFPELGKASQVGGLRYADSARGRLWHSEAWPPTTADAARTLLDNWQRLHAGPPSHTAPSRIFEASGAARAPEPSGALRDMLMAALVALFVLERILTHARRR
;
A
#
# COMPACT_ATOMS: atom_id res chain seq x y z
N MET A 1 -22.74 22.69 7.66
CA MET A 1 -22.27 22.29 9.01
C MET A 1 -23.45 21.74 9.78
N ASN A 2 -23.53 20.41 9.96
CA ASN A 2 -24.72 19.75 10.49
C ASN A 2 -24.94 20.04 11.99
N GLN A 3 -26.18 20.41 12.34
CA GLN A 3 -26.68 20.65 13.71
C GLN A 3 -26.63 19.42 14.63
N LEU A 4 -26.25 18.25 14.12
CA LEU A 4 -26.18 16.99 14.86
C LEU A 4 -25.10 16.95 15.95
N TRP A 5 -24.07 17.81 15.87
CA TRP A 5 -23.01 17.87 16.90
C TRP A 5 -23.54 18.29 18.28
N TRP A 6 -24.67 19.01 18.31
CA TRP A 6 -25.36 19.35 19.56
C TRP A 6 -25.85 18.13 20.34
N PHE A 7 -26.10 16.99 19.68
CA PHE A 7 -26.47 15.75 20.38
C PHE A 7 -25.25 14.99 20.93
N ALA A 8 -24.05 15.20 20.39
CA ALA A 8 -22.83 14.59 20.95
C ALA A 8 -22.44 15.20 22.30
N LEU A 9 -22.73 16.49 22.50
CA LEU A 9 -22.46 17.25 23.71
C LEU A 9 -23.09 16.64 24.99
N PRO A 10 -24.40 16.36 25.06
CA PRO A 10 -25.02 15.73 26.23
C PRO A 10 -24.49 14.31 26.48
N ILE A 11 -24.15 13.55 25.43
CA ILE A 11 -23.58 12.20 25.58
C ILE A 11 -22.16 12.28 26.18
N LEU A 12 -21.35 13.28 25.79
CA LEU A 12 -20.04 13.55 26.38
C LEU A 12 -20.10 14.07 27.83
N LEU A 13 -21.17 14.77 28.19
CA LEU A 13 -21.38 15.27 29.55
C LEU A 13 -21.90 14.18 30.50
N LEU A 14 -22.52 13.12 29.98
CA LEU A 14 -23.13 12.03 30.76
C LEU A 14 -22.12 11.30 31.67
N PRO A 15 -20.91 10.91 31.22
CA PRO A 15 -19.87 10.34 32.08
C PRO A 15 -19.43 11.28 33.20
N ILE A 16 -19.33 12.59 32.90
CA ILE A 16 -18.94 13.62 33.87
C ILE A 16 -20.03 13.79 34.92
N TRP A 17 -21.29 13.87 34.48
CA TRP A 17 -22.46 13.98 35.36
C TRP A 17 -22.65 12.72 36.21
N TRP A 18 -22.54 11.53 35.61
CA TRP A 18 -22.60 10.24 36.31
C TRP A 18 -21.48 10.11 37.35
N HIS A 19 -20.26 10.52 37.01
CA HIS A 19 -19.13 10.53 37.95
C HIS A 19 -19.35 11.53 39.10
N ARG A 20 -19.97 12.68 38.85
CA ARG A 20 -20.40 13.61 39.91
C ARG A 20 -21.49 13.00 40.81
N ARG A 21 -22.56 12.47 40.22
CA ARG A 21 -23.71 11.90 40.95
C ARG A 21 -23.34 10.69 41.82
N LYS A 22 -22.48 9.79 41.31
CA LYS A 22 -21.98 8.65 42.09
C LYS A 22 -21.20 9.09 43.34
N ARG A 23 -20.54 10.26 43.29
CA ARG A 23 -19.82 10.81 44.46
C ARG A 23 -20.77 11.46 45.47
N GLU A 24 -21.88 12.03 45.05
CA GLU A 24 -22.93 12.52 45.95
C GLU A 24 -23.57 11.37 46.74
N GLN A 25 -23.80 10.23 46.07
CA GLN A 25 -24.34 9.03 46.72
C GLN A 25 -23.38 8.42 47.75
N HIS A 26 -22.06 8.43 47.50
CA HIS A 26 -21.07 7.96 48.48
C HIS A 26 -20.73 8.98 49.59
N LYS A 27 -21.30 10.19 49.55
CA LYS A 27 -21.28 11.13 50.69
C LYS A 27 -22.39 10.87 51.70
N ALA A 28 -23.39 10.08 51.33
CA ALA A 28 -24.54 9.77 52.18
C ALA A 28 -24.48 8.30 52.63
N GLU A 29 -23.97 8.10 53.85
CA GLU A 29 -24.18 6.98 54.82
C GLU A 29 -22.87 6.74 55.60
N LEU A 30 -22.82 6.76 56.94
CA LEU A 30 -23.81 6.40 57.96
C LEU A 30 -23.93 7.45 59.07
N LEU A 31 -25.10 8.06 59.22
CA LEU A 31 -25.57 8.66 60.48
C LEU A 31 -26.48 7.65 61.18
N ALA A 32 -25.90 6.66 61.84
CA ALA A 32 -26.70 5.76 62.69
C ALA A 32 -25.89 5.07 63.81
N THR A 33 -24.87 5.69 64.38
CA THR A 33 -24.34 5.34 65.72
C THR A 33 -23.58 6.53 66.32
N SER A 34 -24.26 7.66 66.54
CA SER A 34 -23.63 8.86 67.12
C SER A 34 -24.32 9.28 68.41
N ARG A 35 -24.28 8.43 69.43
CA ARG A 35 -24.63 8.87 70.80
C ARG A 35 -23.43 9.13 71.70
N PHE A 36 -22.19 8.78 71.32
CA PHE A 36 -21.07 8.80 72.27
C PHE A 36 -19.68 9.20 71.74
N LEU A 37 -19.54 10.08 70.73
CA LEU A 37 -18.23 10.67 70.43
C LEU A 37 -18.31 12.20 70.29
N PRO A 38 -17.47 12.97 71.02
CA PRO A 38 -17.36 14.40 70.83
C PRO A 38 -16.67 14.66 69.48
N ARG A 39 -17.44 15.25 68.55
CA ARG A 39 -17.01 15.90 67.30
C ARG A 39 -15.66 15.46 66.73
N ALA A 40 -15.63 14.28 66.11
CA ALA A 40 -14.74 14.05 64.98
C ALA A 40 -15.54 14.36 63.71
N GLU A 41 -15.40 15.55 63.16
CA GLU A 41 -15.89 15.82 61.79
C GLU A 41 -15.13 14.90 60.84
N PRO A 42 -15.78 13.99 60.10
CA PRO A 42 -15.08 13.25 59.05
C PRO A 42 -14.86 14.21 57.88
N ARG A 43 -13.80 15.02 57.95
CA ARG A 43 -13.25 15.70 56.77
C ARG A 43 -12.61 14.63 55.88
N GLN A 44 -13.44 13.93 55.11
CA GLN A 44 -12.96 13.32 53.87
C GLN A 44 -12.78 14.42 52.83
N THR A 45 -11.77 15.25 53.01
CA THR A 45 -11.16 16.01 51.91
C THR A 45 -10.46 14.99 51.02
N ARG A 46 -11.24 14.32 50.18
CA ARG A 46 -10.70 13.43 49.17
C ARG A 46 -10.19 14.31 48.03
N GLU A 47 -8.93 14.70 48.16
CA GLU A 47 -8.15 15.40 47.14
C GLU A 47 -8.32 14.69 45.79
N TRP A 48 -8.40 15.49 44.74
CA TRP A 48 -8.57 15.03 43.38
C TRP A 48 -7.31 14.26 42.98
N ARG A 49 -7.29 12.95 43.24
CA ARG A 49 -6.19 12.08 42.83
C ARG A 49 -6.05 12.21 41.32
N TRP A 50 -4.90 12.66 40.84
CA TRP A 50 -4.60 12.84 39.41
C TRP A 50 -5.02 11.63 38.56
N ASN A 51 -4.90 10.41 39.10
CA ASN A 51 -5.35 9.18 38.43
C ASN A 51 -6.86 9.15 38.11
N ASP A 52 -7.72 9.75 38.93
CA ASP A 52 -9.16 9.84 38.63
C ASP A 52 -9.45 10.80 37.46
N LEU A 53 -8.66 11.87 37.36
CA LEU A 53 -8.77 12.88 36.30
C LEU A 53 -8.29 12.30 34.97
N ILE A 54 -7.17 11.59 34.98
CA ILE A 54 -6.63 10.88 33.81
C ILE A 54 -7.63 9.80 33.35
N LEU A 55 -8.18 9.00 34.27
CA LEU A 55 -9.17 7.96 33.92
C LEU A 55 -10.46 8.56 33.32
N LEU A 56 -10.94 9.68 33.87
CA LEU A 56 -12.10 10.38 33.34
C LEU A 56 -11.81 10.92 31.93
N LEU A 57 -10.64 11.53 31.73
CA LEU A 57 -10.21 12.05 30.44
C LEU A 57 -10.15 10.93 29.38
N VAL A 58 -9.55 9.79 29.71
CA VAL A 58 -9.47 8.63 28.81
C VAL A 58 -10.87 8.12 28.43
N ARG A 59 -11.82 8.07 29.39
CA ARG A 59 -13.20 7.66 29.10
C ARG A 59 -13.93 8.66 28.21
N CYS A 60 -13.75 9.96 28.43
CA CYS A 60 -14.30 10.99 27.55
C CYS A 60 -13.70 10.89 26.14
N LEU A 61 -12.39 10.64 26.03
CA LEU A 61 -11.70 10.48 24.75
C LEU A 61 -12.15 9.21 24.02
N MET A 62 -12.35 8.10 24.74
CA MET A 62 -12.88 6.85 24.19
C MET A 62 -14.30 7.06 23.65
N LEU A 63 -15.16 7.77 24.40
CA LEU A 63 -16.52 8.09 23.97
C LEU A 63 -16.54 9.04 22.78
N ALA A 64 -15.70 10.07 22.76
CA ALA A 64 -15.54 10.96 21.60
C ALA A 64 -15.07 10.19 20.35
N THR A 65 -14.11 9.28 20.51
CA THR A 65 -13.60 8.44 19.41
C THR A 65 -14.68 7.47 18.92
N ALA A 66 -15.50 6.91 19.82
CA ALA A 66 -16.61 6.03 19.45
C ALA A 66 -17.68 6.79 18.67
N ILE A 67 -18.02 8.00 19.09
CA ILE A 67 -18.94 8.88 18.36
C ILE A 67 -18.38 9.20 16.97
N ALA A 68 -17.09 9.57 16.88
CA ALA A 68 -16.44 9.82 15.60
C ALA A 68 -16.45 8.58 14.70
N TRP A 69 -16.19 7.39 15.25
CA TRP A 69 -16.23 6.12 14.52
C TRP A 69 -17.62 5.78 13.99
N LEU A 70 -18.67 6.06 14.77
CA LEU A 70 -20.06 5.89 14.35
C LEU A 70 -20.50 6.93 13.32
N ALA A 71 -19.94 8.13 13.37
CA ALA A 71 -20.21 9.21 12.43
C ALA A 71 -19.43 9.06 11.11
N ASP A 72 -18.29 8.36 11.13
CA ASP A 72 -17.41 8.20 9.98
C ASP A 72 -18.14 7.67 8.73
N PRO A 73 -18.99 6.62 8.78
CA PRO A 73 -19.72 6.14 7.60
C PRO A 73 -20.66 7.17 6.95
N VAL A 74 -20.97 8.28 7.62
CA VAL A 74 -21.98 9.25 7.21
C VAL A 74 -21.35 10.60 6.81
N MET A 75 -20.09 10.86 7.17
CA MET A 75 -19.40 12.09 6.80
C MET A 75 -18.24 11.86 5.83
N PRO A 76 -18.25 12.49 4.64
CA PRO A 76 -17.05 12.58 3.81
C PRO A 76 -16.04 13.56 4.40
N TRP A 77 -14.89 13.03 4.81
CA TRP A 77 -13.85 13.83 5.46
C TRP A 77 -12.88 14.49 4.48
N ARG A 78 -12.65 13.90 3.30
CA ARG A 78 -11.63 14.42 2.37
C ARG A 78 -12.20 15.51 1.46
N GLY A 79 -11.47 16.63 1.40
CA GLY A 79 -11.72 17.71 0.44
C GLY A 79 -10.90 17.52 -0.84
N ASP A 80 -10.56 18.62 -1.48
CA ASP A 80 -9.68 18.64 -2.66
C ASP A 80 -8.38 17.85 -2.41
N THR A 81 -8.03 16.95 -3.32
CA THR A 81 -6.89 16.02 -3.14
C THR A 81 -6.08 15.86 -4.41
N VAL A 82 -4.75 15.86 -4.25
CA VAL A 82 -3.76 15.53 -5.29
C VAL A 82 -3.12 14.19 -4.96
N ILE A 83 -3.35 13.20 -5.81
CA ILE A 83 -2.75 11.88 -5.71
C ILE A 83 -1.48 11.87 -6.57
N VAL A 84 -0.33 11.63 -5.95
CA VAL A 84 0.98 11.60 -6.62
C VAL A 84 1.47 10.16 -6.68
N ALA A 85 1.69 9.65 -7.90
CA ALA A 85 2.28 8.34 -8.10
C ALA A 85 3.73 8.32 -7.60
N THR A 86 4.13 7.24 -6.93
CA THR A 86 5.49 7.12 -6.37
C THR A 86 6.57 7.30 -7.43
N GLY A 87 7.58 8.12 -7.10
CA GLY A 87 8.72 8.45 -7.96
C GLY A 87 8.40 9.46 -9.08
N THR A 88 7.27 10.17 -8.98
CA THR A 88 7.02 11.37 -9.80
C THR A 88 7.95 12.48 -9.34
N ASP A 89 8.47 13.27 -10.28
CA ASP A 89 9.28 14.46 -9.96
C ASP A 89 8.45 15.44 -9.10
N PRO A 90 8.91 15.77 -7.87
CA PRO A 90 8.17 16.66 -6.97
C PRO A 90 7.97 18.06 -7.55
N THR A 91 8.95 18.59 -8.30
CA THR A 91 8.86 19.93 -8.87
C THR A 91 7.81 20.02 -9.97
N TRP A 92 7.76 18.99 -10.82
CA TRP A 92 6.71 18.84 -11.82
C TRP A 92 5.34 18.65 -11.15
N ALA A 93 5.25 17.80 -10.12
CA ALA A 93 3.99 17.57 -9.41
C ALA A 93 3.44 18.86 -8.77
N ASP A 94 4.32 19.67 -8.18
CA ASP A 94 3.96 20.98 -7.60
C ASP A 94 3.45 21.95 -8.65
N ALA A 95 4.14 22.05 -9.79
CA ALA A 95 3.72 22.90 -10.90
C ALA A 95 2.35 22.48 -11.46
N GLN A 96 2.12 21.17 -11.62
CA GLN A 96 0.84 20.65 -12.11
C GLN A 96 -0.30 20.87 -11.10
N ALA A 97 -0.04 20.66 -9.80
CA ALA A 97 -1.02 20.96 -8.76
C ALA A 97 -1.38 22.45 -8.72
N ALA A 98 -0.39 23.34 -8.87
CA ALA A 98 -0.62 24.79 -8.94
C ALA A 98 -1.44 25.19 -10.17
N GLN A 99 -1.13 24.63 -11.35
CA GLN A 99 -1.88 24.87 -12.58
C GLN A 99 -3.34 24.41 -12.51
N ALA A 100 -3.62 23.34 -11.76
CA ALA A 100 -4.98 22.88 -11.50
C ALA A 100 -5.72 23.70 -10.42
N GLY A 101 -5.04 24.66 -9.77
CA GLY A 101 -5.56 25.41 -8.63
C GLY A 101 -5.64 24.61 -7.33
N LEU A 102 -4.89 23.51 -7.23
CA LEU A 102 -4.89 22.54 -6.12
C LEU A 102 -3.58 22.56 -5.33
N ALA A 103 -2.85 23.68 -5.35
CA ALA A 103 -1.55 23.80 -4.66
C ALA A 103 -1.64 23.53 -3.13
N LYS A 104 -2.79 23.86 -2.51
CA LYS A 104 -3.06 23.68 -1.08
C LYS A 104 -3.89 22.44 -0.75
N ALA A 105 -4.19 21.61 -1.75
CA ALA A 105 -4.98 20.39 -1.57
C ALA A 105 -4.18 19.31 -0.80
N ASP A 106 -4.91 18.38 -0.17
CA ASP A 106 -4.30 17.26 0.53
C ASP A 106 -3.55 16.36 -0.46
N ARG A 107 -2.39 15.83 -0.04
CA ARG A 107 -1.57 14.98 -0.90
C ARG A 107 -1.60 13.52 -0.47
N LEU A 108 -1.76 12.63 -1.43
CA LEU A 108 -1.67 11.19 -1.21
C LEU A 108 -0.63 10.60 -2.15
N THR A 109 0.39 9.97 -1.57
CA THR A 109 1.41 9.26 -2.33
C THR A 109 1.08 7.78 -2.35
N MET A 110 1.05 7.18 -3.53
CA MET A 110 0.77 5.74 -3.67
C MET A 110 1.45 5.12 -4.90
N PRO A 111 1.65 3.79 -4.93
CA PRO A 111 2.22 3.11 -6.09
C PRO A 111 1.38 3.36 -7.36
N ALA A 112 2.05 3.75 -8.45
CA ALA A 112 1.40 4.11 -9.72
C ALA A 112 0.43 3.03 -10.23
N ALA A 113 0.84 1.76 -10.14
CA ALA A 113 0.05 0.61 -10.57
C ALA A 113 -1.27 0.43 -9.82
N GLN A 114 -1.35 0.94 -8.59
CA GLN A 114 -2.52 0.79 -7.73
C GLN A 114 -3.43 2.01 -7.77
N THR A 115 -2.97 3.14 -8.31
CA THR A 115 -3.66 4.44 -8.21
C THR A 115 -5.10 4.41 -8.72
N ILE A 116 -5.32 3.94 -9.95
CA ILE A 116 -6.66 3.92 -10.56
C ILE A 116 -7.58 2.91 -9.85
N GLY A 117 -7.07 1.73 -9.51
CA GLY A 117 -7.84 0.70 -8.82
C GLY A 117 -8.24 1.13 -7.40
N TRP A 118 -7.30 1.71 -6.65
CA TRP A 118 -7.54 2.23 -5.32
C TRP A 118 -8.54 3.39 -5.34
N LEU A 119 -8.39 4.33 -6.28
CA LEU A 119 -9.31 5.45 -6.44
C LEU A 119 -10.73 4.97 -6.70
N ARG A 120 -10.91 3.93 -7.53
CA ARG A 120 -12.22 3.34 -7.80
C ARG A 120 -12.86 2.76 -6.54
N ALA A 121 -12.07 2.09 -5.69
CA ALA A 121 -12.55 1.45 -4.46
C ALA A 121 -12.89 2.47 -3.34
N HIS A 122 -12.22 3.63 -3.32
CA HIS A 122 -12.33 4.60 -2.21
C HIS A 122 -13.08 5.89 -2.59
N GLN A 123 -13.82 5.92 -3.70
CA GLN A 123 -14.55 7.11 -4.17
C GLN A 123 -15.47 7.75 -3.13
N ARG A 124 -15.93 6.97 -2.13
CA ARG A 124 -16.79 7.42 -1.04
C ARG A 124 -16.11 8.37 -0.04
N GLU A 125 -14.78 8.39 0.02
CA GLU A 125 -14.05 9.14 1.06
C GLU A 125 -14.08 10.66 0.89
N TRP A 126 -14.41 11.13 -0.31
CA TRP A 126 -14.38 12.53 -0.69
C TRP A 126 -15.75 13.18 -0.71
N ARG A 127 -15.79 14.46 -0.34
CA ARG A 127 -16.99 15.31 -0.45
C ARG A 127 -17.49 15.36 -1.90
N PRO A 128 -18.80 15.58 -2.13
CA PRO A 128 -19.36 15.66 -3.48
C PRO A 128 -18.66 16.70 -4.36
N GLU A 129 -18.30 17.84 -3.78
CA GLU A 129 -17.65 18.98 -4.45
C GLU A 129 -16.12 18.86 -4.57
N ALA A 130 -15.51 17.82 -3.99
CA ALA A 130 -14.05 17.68 -3.96
C ALA A 130 -13.46 17.41 -5.34
N ARG A 131 -12.44 18.19 -5.70
CA ARG A 131 -11.68 18.04 -6.96
C ARG A 131 -10.52 17.08 -6.76
N LEU A 132 -10.38 16.13 -7.69
CA LEU A 132 -9.35 15.09 -7.64
C LEU A 132 -8.41 15.21 -8.83
N LEU A 133 -7.12 15.30 -8.52
CA LEU A 133 -6.04 15.33 -9.51
C LEU A 133 -5.09 14.16 -9.26
N VAL A 134 -4.84 13.36 -10.29
CA VAL A 134 -3.88 12.26 -10.27
C VAL A 134 -2.67 12.64 -11.11
N LEU A 135 -1.47 12.56 -10.53
CA LEU A 135 -0.22 12.98 -11.12
C LEU A 135 0.79 11.82 -11.20
N GLY A 136 1.46 11.67 -12.34
CA GLY A 136 2.65 10.83 -12.48
C GLY A 136 2.58 9.74 -13.54
N ASP A 137 3.48 8.76 -13.45
CA ASP A 137 3.59 7.67 -14.43
C ASP A 137 2.56 6.56 -14.19
N VAL A 138 1.27 6.89 -14.32
CA VAL A 138 0.17 5.95 -14.09
C VAL A 138 0.04 5.02 -15.29
N PRO A 139 0.06 3.69 -15.11
CA PRO A 139 -0.05 2.76 -16.22
C PRO A 139 -1.46 2.78 -16.83
N MET A 140 -1.52 2.60 -18.15
CA MET A 140 -2.75 2.52 -18.90
C MET A 140 -3.58 1.31 -18.45
N PRO A 141 -4.80 1.52 -17.94
CA PRO A 141 -5.66 0.41 -17.54
C PRO A 141 -6.18 -0.32 -18.79
N ALA A 142 -6.33 -1.65 -18.69
CA ALA A 142 -6.84 -2.48 -19.79
C ALA A 142 -8.28 -2.14 -20.20
N LEU A 143 -9.07 -1.58 -19.28
CA LEU A 143 -10.42 -1.10 -19.51
C LEU A 143 -10.50 0.36 -19.08
N VAL A 144 -11.22 1.18 -19.84
CA VAL A 144 -11.45 2.59 -19.50
C VAL A 144 -12.20 2.63 -18.16
N PRO A 145 -11.61 3.26 -17.11
CA PRO A 145 -12.26 3.34 -15.82
C PRO A 145 -13.40 4.35 -15.89
N GLU A 146 -14.54 3.98 -15.31
CA GLU A 146 -15.62 4.91 -15.02
C GLU A 146 -15.57 5.33 -13.55
N PHE A 147 -15.86 6.61 -13.31
CA PHE A 147 -15.90 7.19 -11.98
C PHE A 147 -17.20 7.95 -11.78
N GLY A 148 -17.73 7.91 -10.56
CA GLY A 148 -18.94 8.65 -10.21
C GLY A 148 -18.71 10.15 -9.99
N ARG A 149 -17.48 10.62 -10.17
CA ARG A 149 -17.04 12.01 -9.97
C ARG A 149 -15.98 12.38 -11.00
N ARG A 150 -15.80 13.68 -11.23
CA ARG A 150 -14.79 14.19 -12.15
C ARG A 150 -13.38 13.99 -11.58
N ILE A 151 -12.51 13.36 -12.36
CA ILE A 151 -11.10 13.12 -12.00
C ILE A 151 -10.22 13.60 -13.14
N GLU A 152 -9.19 14.38 -12.82
CA GLU A 152 -8.20 14.81 -13.78
C GLU A 152 -6.94 13.96 -13.63
N LEU A 153 -6.53 13.28 -14.69
CA LEU A 153 -5.28 12.53 -14.77
C LEU A 153 -4.28 13.31 -15.60
N ARG A 154 -3.14 13.67 -15.02
CA ARG A 154 -1.99 14.22 -15.74
C ARG A 154 -0.81 13.29 -15.57
N THR A 155 -0.28 12.83 -16.69
CA THR A 155 0.75 11.80 -16.68
C THR A 155 2.10 12.33 -17.10
N LEU A 156 3.15 11.78 -16.48
CA LEU A 156 4.53 11.98 -16.86
C LEU A 156 5.16 10.60 -17.07
N ALA A 157 5.40 10.23 -18.32
CA ALA A 157 6.01 8.94 -18.63
C ALA A 157 7.41 8.88 -18.02
N ARG A 158 7.65 7.87 -17.16
CA ARG A 158 8.99 7.64 -16.65
C ARG A 158 9.79 6.95 -17.73
N GLN A 159 11.02 7.42 -17.96
CA GLN A 159 11.94 6.63 -18.76
C GLN A 159 12.23 5.32 -18.02
N PRO A 160 12.09 4.15 -18.67
CA PRO A 160 12.40 2.89 -18.04
C PRO A 160 13.84 2.95 -17.52
N GLY A 161 14.02 2.75 -16.22
CA GLY A 161 15.35 2.68 -15.64
C GLY A 161 16.14 1.59 -16.36
N LYS A 162 17.37 1.89 -16.77
CA LYS A 162 18.24 0.89 -17.41
C LYS A 162 18.50 -0.19 -16.37
N ALA A 163 17.80 -1.31 -16.48
CA ALA A 163 18.01 -2.45 -15.61
C ALA A 163 19.44 -2.98 -15.90
N GLU A 164 20.34 -2.84 -14.93
CA GLU A 164 21.65 -3.48 -15.02
C GLU A 164 21.41 -4.99 -14.97
N ARG A 165 21.58 -5.65 -16.10
CA ARG A 165 21.39 -7.09 -16.24
C ARG A 165 22.75 -7.74 -16.26
N ARG A 166 22.95 -8.66 -15.33
CA ARG A 166 24.17 -9.44 -15.22
C ARG A 166 23.93 -10.87 -15.68
N VAL A 167 24.77 -11.31 -16.61
CA VAL A 167 24.67 -12.61 -17.28
C VAL A 167 25.91 -13.42 -17.01
N TYR A 168 25.74 -14.65 -16.53
CA TYR A 168 26.82 -15.62 -16.42
C TYR A 168 26.73 -16.62 -17.59
N ILE A 169 27.83 -16.83 -18.31
CA ILE A 169 27.89 -17.73 -19.47
C ILE A 169 28.77 -18.93 -19.14
N ALA A 170 28.15 -20.10 -19.00
CA ALA A 170 28.83 -21.39 -18.94
C ALA A 170 28.59 -22.15 -20.24
N SER A 171 29.49 -21.98 -21.20
CA SER A 171 29.39 -22.56 -22.55
C SER A 171 30.75 -23.08 -23.03
N GLU A 172 30.74 -24.11 -23.87
CA GLU A 172 31.92 -24.52 -24.67
C GLU A 172 32.22 -23.54 -25.82
N ARG A 173 31.25 -22.70 -26.20
CA ARG A 173 31.31 -21.71 -27.28
C ARG A 173 30.98 -20.29 -26.75
N PRO A 174 31.73 -19.77 -25.75
CA PRO A 174 31.37 -18.54 -25.04
C PRO A 174 31.31 -17.32 -25.95
N GLU A 175 32.12 -17.25 -27.01
CA GLU A 175 32.15 -16.12 -27.95
C GLU A 175 30.85 -15.98 -28.76
N GLN A 176 30.16 -17.08 -29.05
CA GLN A 176 28.88 -17.03 -29.77
C GLN A 176 27.80 -16.40 -28.88
N TRP A 177 27.80 -16.74 -27.59
CA TRP A 177 26.90 -16.14 -26.61
C TRP A 177 27.28 -14.71 -26.25
N ARG A 178 28.57 -14.37 -26.14
CA ARG A 178 29.03 -13.00 -25.88
C ARG A 178 28.52 -12.02 -26.94
N ARG A 179 28.53 -12.41 -28.22
CA ARG A 179 27.97 -11.60 -29.32
C ARG A 179 26.47 -11.30 -29.16
N VAL A 180 25.73 -12.15 -28.46
CA VAL A 180 24.30 -11.93 -28.16
C VAL A 180 24.14 -10.84 -27.10
N PHE A 181 24.94 -10.87 -26.04
CA PHE A 181 24.76 -10.00 -24.87
C PHE A 181 25.51 -8.67 -24.96
N THR A 182 26.50 -8.53 -25.85
CA THR A 182 27.28 -7.28 -25.99
C THR A 182 26.49 -6.09 -26.55
N LEU A 183 25.31 -6.31 -27.13
CA LEU A 183 24.55 -5.25 -27.83
C LEU A 183 23.66 -4.37 -26.93
N GLU A 184 23.49 -4.69 -25.64
CA GLU A 184 22.47 -4.05 -24.79
C GLU A 184 22.96 -3.57 -23.40
N GLY A 185 24.24 -3.24 -23.23
CA GLY A 185 24.75 -2.80 -21.92
C GLY A 185 24.54 -3.82 -20.80
N ILE A 186 24.43 -5.10 -21.18
CA ILE A 186 24.35 -6.26 -20.30
C ILE A 186 25.77 -6.57 -19.85
N ALA A 187 25.99 -6.62 -18.54
CA ALA A 187 27.29 -7.00 -17.99
C ALA A 187 27.41 -8.53 -18.01
N ILE A 188 28.51 -9.02 -18.58
CA ILE A 188 28.83 -10.45 -18.58
C ILE A 188 29.75 -10.70 -17.40
N ASP A 189 29.25 -11.41 -16.39
CA ASP A 189 30.03 -11.77 -15.22
C ASP A 189 30.90 -13.00 -15.53
N GLU A 190 32.17 -12.97 -15.13
CA GLU A 190 33.08 -14.11 -15.25
C GLU A 190 32.77 -15.24 -14.26
N ALA A 191 32.11 -14.91 -13.15
CA ALA A 191 31.69 -15.86 -12.13
C ALA A 191 30.25 -15.57 -11.70
N PRO A 192 29.45 -16.61 -11.37
CA PRO A 192 28.09 -16.39 -10.91
C PRO A 192 28.08 -15.76 -9.51
N GLY A 193 27.20 -14.79 -9.31
CA GLY A 193 27.04 -14.08 -8.04
C GLY A 193 25.56 -13.90 -7.65
N ALA A 194 25.33 -13.30 -6.49
CA ALA A 194 23.97 -13.07 -5.97
C ALA A 194 23.11 -12.16 -6.88
N ASN A 195 23.75 -11.34 -7.72
CA ASN A 195 23.10 -10.41 -8.64
C ASN A 195 22.96 -10.98 -10.07
N THR A 196 23.33 -12.23 -10.30
CA THR A 196 23.22 -12.85 -11.63
C THR A 196 21.74 -13.06 -11.98
N THR A 197 21.26 -12.30 -12.96
CA THR A 197 19.85 -12.31 -13.38
C THR A 197 19.53 -13.40 -14.41
N LEU A 198 20.55 -13.84 -15.15
CA LEU A 198 20.43 -14.87 -16.18
C LEU A 198 21.68 -15.74 -16.23
N VAL A 199 21.48 -17.06 -16.30
CA VAL A 199 22.54 -18.03 -16.55
C VAL A 199 22.33 -18.65 -17.93
N VAL A 200 23.39 -18.64 -18.75
CA VAL A 200 23.46 -19.41 -19.98
C VAL A 200 24.21 -20.69 -19.69
N TRP A 201 23.55 -21.82 -19.88
CA TRP A 201 24.10 -23.15 -19.68
C TRP A 201 24.11 -23.91 -21.01
N ASP A 202 25.29 -23.99 -21.59
CA ASP A 202 25.58 -24.66 -22.86
C ASP A 202 26.72 -25.66 -22.63
N ARG A 203 26.44 -26.57 -21.71
CA ARG A 203 27.25 -27.73 -21.34
C ARG A 203 26.33 -28.92 -21.13
N LYS A 204 26.83 -30.11 -21.42
CA LYS A 204 26.09 -31.37 -21.21
C LYS A 204 25.99 -31.75 -19.73
N GLU A 205 26.96 -31.29 -18.95
CA GLU A 205 27.07 -31.56 -17.52
C GLU A 205 25.96 -30.85 -16.74
N ALA A 206 25.52 -31.46 -15.64
CA ALA A 206 24.55 -30.84 -14.75
C ALA A 206 25.17 -29.61 -14.05
N PRO A 207 24.43 -28.50 -13.89
CA PRO A 207 24.95 -27.33 -13.19
C PRO A 207 25.15 -27.59 -11.70
N PRO A 208 26.10 -26.87 -11.06
CA PRO A 208 26.29 -26.92 -9.61
C PRO A 208 24.98 -26.64 -8.85
N ALA A 209 24.71 -27.41 -7.78
CA ALA A 209 23.47 -27.29 -7.00
C ALA A 209 23.30 -25.93 -6.29
N SER A 210 24.42 -25.24 -6.04
CA SER A 210 24.48 -23.91 -5.44
C SER A 210 24.14 -22.78 -6.42
N LEU A 211 24.20 -23.04 -7.73
CA LEU A 211 23.93 -22.03 -8.74
C LEU A 211 22.42 -21.79 -8.84
N ARG A 212 22.01 -20.53 -8.61
CA ARG A 212 20.62 -20.08 -8.68
C ARG A 212 20.57 -18.80 -9.48
N ALA A 213 19.58 -18.69 -10.35
CA ALA A 213 19.27 -17.48 -11.08
C ALA A 213 17.78 -17.50 -11.44
N PRO A 214 17.08 -16.35 -11.49
CA PRO A 214 15.67 -16.31 -11.86
C PRO A 214 15.40 -17.02 -13.20
N LEU A 215 16.36 -16.93 -14.14
CA LEU A 215 16.20 -17.41 -15.51
C LEU A 215 17.44 -18.13 -16.02
N TRP A 216 17.18 -19.17 -16.82
CA TRP A 216 18.19 -20.03 -17.41
C TRP A 216 17.93 -20.25 -18.90
N LEU A 217 18.95 -20.03 -19.72
CA LEU A 217 18.98 -20.45 -21.13
C LEU A 217 19.77 -21.74 -21.23
N VAL A 218 19.10 -22.82 -21.63
CA VAL A 218 19.67 -24.16 -21.69
C VAL A 218 19.80 -24.59 -23.15
N ALA A 219 21.02 -24.82 -23.61
CA ALA A 219 21.26 -25.34 -24.95
C ALA A 219 21.07 -26.86 -25.02
N ASP A 220 21.52 -27.60 -23.99
CA ASP A 220 21.39 -29.05 -23.92
C ASP A 220 20.38 -29.48 -22.85
N ILE A 221 19.29 -30.11 -23.30
CA ILE A 221 18.21 -30.62 -22.45
C ILE A 221 18.73 -31.72 -21.51
N ALA A 222 19.77 -32.46 -21.88
CA ALA A 222 20.30 -33.56 -21.08
C ALA A 222 20.82 -33.10 -19.70
N ALA A 223 21.26 -31.84 -19.59
CA ALA A 223 21.69 -31.26 -18.32
C ALA A 223 20.53 -31.01 -17.34
N PHE A 224 19.27 -31.03 -17.82
CA PHE A 224 18.06 -30.70 -17.06
C PHE A 224 16.91 -31.67 -17.36
N PRO A 225 16.73 -32.71 -16.54
CA PRO A 225 15.65 -33.68 -16.70
C PRO A 225 14.25 -33.04 -16.76
N GLU A 226 14.06 -31.89 -16.10
CA GLU A 226 12.80 -31.15 -16.07
C GLU A 226 12.36 -30.67 -17.47
N LEU A 227 13.32 -30.32 -18.33
CA LEU A 227 13.05 -29.88 -19.70
C LEU A 227 12.71 -31.04 -20.66
N GLY A 228 13.05 -32.28 -20.30
CA GLY A 228 12.76 -33.47 -21.11
C GLY A 228 11.26 -33.76 -21.24
N LYS A 229 10.45 -33.32 -20.27
CA LYS A 229 8.98 -33.48 -20.25
C LYS A 229 8.23 -32.15 -20.37
N ALA A 230 8.94 -31.06 -20.64
CA ALA A 230 8.36 -29.73 -20.69
C ALA A 230 7.46 -29.54 -21.93
N SER A 231 6.37 -28.80 -21.75
CA SER A 231 5.52 -28.38 -22.86
C SER A 231 6.29 -27.47 -23.81
N GLN A 232 6.07 -27.66 -25.11
CA GLN A 232 6.67 -26.86 -26.17
C GLN A 232 5.63 -25.90 -26.75
N VAL A 233 5.95 -24.61 -26.77
CA VAL A 233 5.10 -23.56 -27.35
C VAL A 233 5.93 -22.76 -28.34
N GLY A 234 5.53 -22.74 -29.62
CA GLY A 234 6.23 -21.97 -30.65
C GLY A 234 7.71 -22.31 -30.81
N GLY A 235 8.09 -23.58 -30.66
CA GLY A 235 9.48 -24.04 -30.74
C GLY A 235 10.29 -23.91 -29.45
N LEU A 236 9.77 -23.24 -28.42
CA LEU A 236 10.42 -23.08 -27.11
C LEU A 236 9.88 -24.09 -26.09
N ARG A 237 10.77 -24.74 -25.35
CA ARG A 237 10.44 -25.54 -24.17
C ARG A 237 10.73 -24.73 -22.92
N TYR A 238 9.86 -24.81 -21.92
CA TYR A 238 10.09 -24.18 -20.63
C TYR A 238 9.61 -25.02 -19.46
N ALA A 239 10.35 -24.97 -18.35
CA ALA A 239 10.00 -25.64 -17.11
C ALA A 239 10.43 -24.79 -15.91
N ASP A 240 9.62 -24.77 -14.87
CA ASP A 240 10.01 -24.19 -13.58
C ASP A 240 10.77 -25.24 -12.77
N SER A 241 11.96 -24.87 -12.26
CA SER A 241 12.79 -25.73 -11.42
C SER A 241 13.10 -25.01 -10.10
N ALA A 242 13.63 -25.75 -9.12
CA ALA A 242 14.11 -25.14 -7.90
C ALA A 242 15.21 -24.07 -8.16
N ARG A 243 15.94 -24.17 -9.27
CA ARG A 243 17.05 -23.26 -9.62
C ARG A 243 16.60 -21.96 -10.28
N GLY A 244 15.36 -21.92 -10.76
CA GLY A 244 14.79 -20.86 -11.59
C GLY A 244 14.00 -21.42 -12.76
N ARG A 245 13.51 -20.53 -13.63
CA ARG A 245 12.78 -20.92 -14.84
C ARG A 245 13.76 -21.25 -15.96
N LEU A 246 13.66 -22.48 -16.45
CA LEU A 246 14.47 -23.04 -17.51
C LEU A 246 13.79 -22.82 -18.85
N TRP A 247 14.58 -22.43 -19.85
CA TRP A 247 14.13 -22.29 -21.23
C TRP A 247 15.09 -23.02 -22.15
N HIS A 248 14.55 -23.61 -23.22
CA HIS A 248 15.32 -24.29 -24.25
C HIS A 248 14.71 -24.05 -25.65
N SER A 249 15.58 -23.90 -26.65
CA SER A 249 15.23 -23.96 -28.07
C SER A 249 16.32 -24.68 -28.84
N GLU A 250 15.94 -25.48 -29.82
CA GLU A 250 16.86 -26.16 -30.74
C GLU A 250 17.61 -25.17 -31.65
N ALA A 251 17.11 -23.94 -31.79
CA ALA A 251 17.72 -22.88 -32.60
C ALA A 251 18.82 -22.09 -31.87
N TRP A 252 19.27 -22.53 -30.69
CA TRP A 252 20.30 -21.86 -29.91
C TRP A 252 21.70 -22.48 -30.07
N PRO A 253 22.78 -21.66 -30.00
CA PRO A 253 22.80 -20.20 -29.94
C PRO A 253 22.35 -19.54 -31.25
N PRO A 254 21.76 -18.32 -31.21
CA PRO A 254 21.36 -17.60 -32.42
C PRO A 254 22.59 -17.27 -33.29
N THR A 255 22.49 -17.52 -34.59
CA THR A 255 23.58 -17.33 -35.55
C THR A 255 23.67 -15.92 -36.12
N THR A 256 22.62 -15.10 -35.96
CA THR A 256 22.51 -13.74 -36.51
C THR A 256 22.26 -12.71 -35.39
N ALA A 257 22.72 -11.47 -35.60
CA ALA A 257 22.54 -10.39 -34.63
C ALA A 257 21.05 -10.02 -34.43
N ASP A 258 20.22 -10.10 -35.46
CA ASP A 258 18.79 -9.79 -35.35
C ASP A 258 17.99 -10.89 -34.62
N ALA A 259 18.37 -12.16 -34.80
CA ALA A 259 17.82 -13.26 -34.00
C ALA A 259 18.23 -13.14 -32.52
N ALA A 260 19.47 -12.72 -32.26
CA ALA A 260 19.96 -12.43 -30.92
C ALA A 260 19.19 -11.29 -30.24
N ARG A 261 18.95 -10.18 -30.94
CA ARG A 261 18.12 -9.06 -30.42
C ARG A 261 16.69 -9.50 -30.15
N THR A 262 16.07 -10.21 -31.09
CA THR A 262 14.69 -10.70 -30.96
C THR A 262 14.55 -11.66 -29.78
N LEU A 263 15.54 -12.53 -29.56
CA LEU A 263 15.60 -13.41 -28.40
C LEU A 263 15.64 -12.60 -27.09
N LEU A 264 16.50 -11.58 -27.01
CA LEU A 264 16.57 -10.70 -25.85
C LEU A 264 15.26 -9.96 -25.62
N ASP A 265 14.68 -9.35 -26.64
CA ASP A 265 13.42 -8.60 -26.54
C ASP A 265 12.25 -9.47 -26.06
N ASN A 266 12.11 -10.66 -26.66
CA ASN A 266 11.05 -11.59 -26.27
C ASN A 266 11.23 -12.06 -24.82
N TRP A 267 12.46 -12.36 -24.43
CA TRP A 267 12.77 -12.78 -23.08
C TRP A 267 12.55 -11.65 -22.07
N GLN A 268 12.91 -10.41 -22.41
CA GLN A 268 12.60 -9.23 -21.61
C GLN A 268 11.10 -9.09 -21.38
N ARG A 269 10.28 -9.21 -22.43
CA ARG A 269 8.82 -9.14 -22.33
C ARG A 269 8.23 -10.28 -21.50
N LEU A 270 8.83 -11.47 -21.55
CA LEU A 270 8.36 -12.62 -20.77
C LEU A 270 8.73 -12.51 -19.29
N HIS A 271 9.90 -11.96 -18.97
CA HIS A 271 10.34 -11.82 -17.58
C HIS A 271 9.78 -10.58 -16.88
N ALA A 272 9.87 -9.42 -17.53
CA ALA A 272 9.40 -8.16 -16.98
C ALA A 272 7.88 -7.97 -17.17
N GLY A 273 7.25 -8.80 -18.00
CA GLY A 273 5.90 -8.59 -18.49
C GLY A 273 5.88 -7.59 -19.66
N PRO A 274 4.73 -7.43 -20.34
CA PRO A 274 4.57 -6.38 -21.34
C PRO A 274 4.85 -5.02 -20.69
N PRO A 275 5.60 -4.12 -21.36
CA PRO A 275 5.90 -2.81 -20.81
C PRO A 275 4.58 -2.08 -20.51
N SER A 276 4.43 -1.59 -19.29
CA SER A 276 3.28 -0.78 -18.95
C SER A 276 3.39 0.56 -19.67
N HIS A 277 2.51 0.80 -20.64
CA HIS A 277 2.41 2.10 -21.27
C HIS A 277 1.79 3.08 -20.29
N THR A 278 2.35 4.28 -20.19
CA THR A 278 1.76 5.38 -19.42
C THR A 278 0.41 5.74 -20.02
N ALA A 279 -0.61 5.87 -19.18
CA ALA A 279 -1.93 6.36 -19.59
C ALA A 279 -1.80 7.78 -20.20
N PRO A 280 -2.60 8.17 -21.20
CA PRO A 280 -2.61 9.55 -21.66
C PRO A 280 -3.24 10.47 -20.60
N SER A 281 -2.74 11.71 -20.50
CA SER A 281 -3.40 12.77 -19.73
C SER A 281 -4.83 12.97 -20.23
N ARG A 282 -5.80 12.91 -19.31
CA ARG A 282 -7.22 12.97 -19.65
C ARG A 282 -8.05 13.39 -18.44
N ILE A 283 -9.17 14.04 -18.71
CA ILE A 283 -10.21 14.31 -17.72
C ILE A 283 -11.28 13.20 -17.85
N PHE A 284 -11.56 12.52 -16.75
CA PHE A 284 -12.68 11.60 -16.63
C PHE A 284 -13.86 12.39 -16.08
N GLU A 285 -14.94 12.50 -16.87
CA GLU A 285 -16.19 13.08 -16.40
C GLU A 285 -16.94 12.12 -15.47
N ALA A 286 -17.80 12.67 -14.63
CA ALA A 286 -18.64 11.87 -13.75
C ALA A 286 -19.64 11.03 -14.58
N SER A 287 -19.55 9.70 -14.47
CA SER A 287 -20.47 8.75 -15.08
C SER A 287 -21.58 8.37 -14.10
N GLY A 288 -22.83 8.51 -14.52
CA GLY A 288 -23.99 8.00 -13.78
C GLY A 288 -24.04 6.46 -13.72
N ALA A 289 -23.40 5.77 -14.68
CA ALA A 289 -23.33 4.31 -14.73
C ALA A 289 -22.39 3.73 -13.65
N ALA A 290 -21.42 4.51 -13.18
CA ALA A 290 -20.49 4.11 -12.14
C ALA A 290 -21.11 4.02 -10.73
N ARG A 291 -22.41 4.40 -10.55
CA ARG A 291 -23.13 4.52 -9.26
C ARG A 291 -22.17 4.92 -8.13
N ALA A 292 -21.84 6.21 -8.07
CA ALA A 292 -20.99 6.74 -7.02
C ALA A 292 -21.52 6.24 -5.65
N PRO A 293 -20.75 5.44 -4.89
CA PRO A 293 -21.19 5.04 -3.56
C PRO A 293 -21.41 6.30 -2.72
N GLU A 294 -22.45 6.29 -1.88
CA GLU A 294 -22.72 7.43 -1.01
C GLU A 294 -21.46 7.80 -0.21
N PRO A 295 -21.20 9.11 -0.02
CA PRO A 295 -19.98 9.53 0.66
C PRO A 295 -19.94 8.96 2.08
N SER A 296 -18.87 8.23 2.39
CA SER A 296 -18.64 7.59 3.69
C SER A 296 -17.18 7.72 4.06
N GLY A 297 -16.91 7.88 5.35
CA GLY A 297 -15.60 8.28 5.85
C GLY A 297 -14.48 7.27 5.66
N ALA A 298 -13.27 7.81 5.75
CA ALA A 298 -11.99 7.16 5.52
C ALA A 298 -11.28 6.75 6.82
N LEU A 299 -11.80 7.17 7.98
CA LEU A 299 -11.08 7.11 9.25
C LEU A 299 -11.45 5.87 10.07
N ARG A 300 -12.39 5.04 9.60
CA ARG A 300 -12.92 3.89 10.34
C ARG A 300 -11.85 3.00 10.95
N ASP A 301 -10.84 2.62 10.17
CA ASP A 301 -9.81 1.69 10.63
C ASP A 301 -8.87 2.36 11.66
N MET A 302 -8.52 3.62 11.43
CA MET A 302 -7.73 4.41 12.38
C MET A 302 -8.48 4.66 13.68
N LEU A 303 -9.77 5.00 13.61
CA LEU A 303 -10.64 5.22 14.77
C LEU A 303 -10.88 3.92 15.53
N MET A 304 -10.97 2.78 14.84
CA MET A 304 -11.04 1.46 15.47
C MET A 304 -9.75 1.15 16.24
N ALA A 305 -8.58 1.38 15.63
CA ALA A 305 -7.30 1.21 16.29
C ALA A 305 -7.16 2.12 17.52
N ALA A 306 -7.58 3.39 17.40
CA ALA A 306 -7.61 4.34 18.50
C ALA A 306 -8.55 3.89 19.64
N LEU A 307 -9.73 3.35 19.31
CA LEU A 307 -10.67 2.80 20.30
C LEU A 307 -10.05 1.63 21.08
N VAL A 308 -9.38 0.70 20.38
CA VAL A 308 -8.69 -0.42 21.04
C VAL A 308 -7.58 0.09 21.96
N ALA A 309 -6.76 1.02 21.50
CA ALA A 309 -5.68 1.60 22.30
C ALA A 309 -6.21 2.31 23.55
N LEU A 310 -7.26 3.12 23.42
CA LEU A 310 -7.91 3.81 24.53
C LEU A 310 -8.56 2.84 25.52
N PHE A 311 -9.15 1.75 25.04
CA PHE A 311 -9.72 0.71 25.89
C PHE A 311 -8.64 -0.03 26.70
N VAL A 312 -7.50 -0.37 26.09
CA VAL A 312 -6.36 -0.97 26.79
C VAL A 312 -5.80 0.00 27.84
N LEU A 313 -5.65 1.28 27.49
CA LEU A 313 -5.20 2.31 28.42
C LEU A 313 -6.15 2.46 29.61
N GLU A 314 -7.46 2.46 29.37
CA GLU A 314 -8.48 2.48 30.43
C GLU A 314 -8.33 1.30 31.39
N ARG A 315 -8.07 0.10 30.84
CA ARG A 315 -7.87 -1.11 31.65
C ARG A 315 -6.61 -1.07 32.49
N ILE A 316 -5.49 -0.60 31.92
CA ILE A 316 -4.22 -0.44 32.64
C ILE A 316 -4.39 0.57 33.78
N LEU A 317 -4.95 1.74 33.51
CA LEU A 317 -5.19 2.79 34.50
C LEU A 317 -6.14 2.32 35.61
N THR A 318 -7.19 1.57 35.24
CA THR A 318 -8.12 0.98 36.22
C THR A 318 -7.44 -0.08 37.09
N HIS A 319 -6.53 -0.88 36.53
CA HIS A 319 -5.76 -1.86 37.29
C HIS A 319 -4.74 -1.18 38.22
N ALA A 320 -4.01 -0.17 37.73
CA ALA A 320 -3.07 0.63 38.52
C ALA A 320 -3.75 1.39 39.67
N ARG A 321 -5.03 1.77 39.51
CA ARG A 321 -5.83 2.37 40.58
C ARG A 321 -6.22 1.37 41.69
N ARG A 322 -6.35 0.09 41.35
CA ARG A 322 -6.79 -0.96 42.30
C ARG A 322 -5.63 -1.52 43.14
N ARG A 323 -4.39 -1.37 42.68
CA ARG A 323 -3.17 -1.61 43.46
C ARG A 323 -2.88 -0.39 44.34
#